data_AF-A0A5C6XJ60-F1
#
_entry.id   AF-A0A5C6XJ60-F1
#
_cell.length_a   1.000
_cell.length_b   1.000
_cell.length_c   1.000
_cell.angle_alpha   90.00
_cell.angle_beta   90.00
_cell.angle_gamma   90.00
#
_symmetry.space_group_name_H-M   'P 1'
#
loop_
_entity.id
_entity.type
_entity.pdbx_description
1 polymer ?
#
loop_
_entity_poly.entity_id
_entity_poly.type
_entity_poly.pdbx_seq_one_letter_code
_entity_poly.pdbx_strand_id
1 'polypeptide(L)'
;MHLDRARTRPTSGAVRRAILTLLPLLTIALLSACSGVDAPIVATDTGEDATESDASEDTSPDPVDSGADADDADTAPDPCPVCCAGTARCGVGGAREVCNETGTAYEAAPCDEGTSCSAGVCEPDPICTPGESRCVDAQTQLTCRATGLAYRTDTCTGGQVCAAGECRNGLANGAECTSDTECAGGSCLNVGGTSYCTSACQNDPCGDHESCWIVDGINHQLQSHCLERCQVSCAREDMSCVAVRTEVDGEIAWANACLPDSLKSIGARCTSDAECASETCRLDYFSDSDDNAIGYCTRSCEAGGCPEGSACIGIGGEQWCQPRCSDEVCPLDPTRTNLRIHCPNREVVGSIEPTRVCMDRND
;
A
#
# COMPACT_ATOMS: atom_id res chain seq x y z
N MET A 1 52.83 -0.59 -13.67
CA MET A 1 51.72 -1.56 -13.73
C MET A 1 50.55 -0.94 -12.99
N HIS A 2 49.70 -0.20 -13.69
CA HIS A 2 48.44 0.33 -13.17
C HIS A 2 47.35 -0.08 -14.16
N LEU A 3 46.38 -0.84 -13.66
CA LEU A 3 45.23 -1.32 -14.42
C LEU A 3 44.10 -0.30 -14.29
N ASP A 4 43.77 0.35 -15.40
CA ASP A 4 42.52 1.06 -15.62
C ASP A 4 41.35 0.07 -15.65
N ARG A 5 40.28 0.35 -14.88
CA ARG A 5 39.02 -0.40 -14.93
C ARG A 5 37.89 0.57 -15.25
N ALA A 6 37.71 0.85 -16.54
CA ALA A 6 36.52 1.52 -17.05
C ALA A 6 35.30 0.59 -16.91
N ARG A 7 34.27 1.05 -16.17
CA ARG A 7 32.92 0.45 -16.20
C ARG A 7 32.08 1.22 -17.21
N THR A 8 31.80 0.58 -18.34
CA THR A 8 30.75 0.95 -19.28
C THR A 8 29.38 0.55 -18.70
N ARG A 9 28.44 1.51 -18.61
CA ARG A 9 27.02 1.22 -18.38
C ARG A 9 26.29 1.20 -19.73
N PRO A 10 25.37 0.26 -19.97
CA PRO A 10 24.55 0.24 -21.18
C PRO A 10 23.40 1.25 -21.06
N THR A 11 23.24 2.07 -22.09
CA THR A 11 22.06 2.90 -22.33
C THR A 11 20.92 2.02 -22.85
N SER A 12 19.90 1.77 -22.04
CA SER A 12 18.62 1.22 -22.51
C SER A 12 17.72 2.37 -22.96
N GLY A 13 17.30 2.31 -24.22
CA GLY A 13 16.42 3.29 -24.84
C GLY A 13 14.96 3.13 -24.38
N ALA A 14 14.34 4.25 -24.02
CA ALA A 14 12.90 4.34 -23.84
C ALA A 14 12.22 4.61 -25.20
N VAL A 15 11.46 3.62 -25.66
CA VAL A 15 10.61 3.68 -26.84
C VAL A 15 9.22 4.18 -26.43
N ARG A 16 8.82 5.29 -27.07
CA ARG A 16 7.46 5.82 -27.30
C ARG A 16 6.27 4.96 -26.85
N ARG A 17 5.38 5.54 -26.03
CA ARG A 17 3.92 5.50 -26.22
C ARG A 17 3.30 6.84 -25.83
N ALA A 18 2.86 7.59 -26.83
CA ALA A 18 1.93 8.70 -26.68
C ALA A 18 0.56 8.20 -27.18
N ILE A 19 -0.41 8.05 -26.28
CA ILE A 19 -1.80 7.74 -26.63
C ILE A 19 -2.69 8.69 -25.84
N LEU A 20 -3.28 9.62 -26.59
CA LEU A 20 -4.58 10.27 -26.42
C LEU A 20 -5.34 10.05 -25.09
N THR A 21 -5.52 11.12 -24.33
CA THR A 21 -6.76 11.34 -23.56
C THR A 21 -7.25 12.78 -23.78
N LEU A 22 -8.41 12.87 -24.40
CA LEU A 22 -9.14 14.08 -24.78
C LEU A 22 -10.53 13.96 -24.11
N LEU A 23 -10.81 14.79 -23.10
CA LEU A 23 -12.12 15.16 -22.52
C LEU A 23 -13.02 14.06 -21.89
N PRO A 24 -13.98 14.39 -20.99
CA PRO A 24 -14.39 15.71 -20.50
C PRO A 24 -14.48 15.89 -18.97
N LEU A 25 -14.20 17.12 -18.52
CA LEU A 25 -14.75 17.70 -17.30
C LEU A 25 -16.26 17.89 -17.48
N LEU A 26 -17.10 17.17 -16.72
CA LEU A 26 -18.47 17.57 -16.42
C LEU A 26 -19.00 16.80 -15.19
N THR A 27 -19.62 17.53 -14.26
CA THR A 27 -20.41 17.08 -13.09
C THR A 27 -19.61 16.34 -12.00
N ILE A 28 -19.59 16.75 -10.73
CA ILE A 28 -20.73 16.79 -9.80
C ILE A 28 -20.48 17.86 -8.72
N ALA A 29 -21.40 18.81 -8.62
CA ALA A 29 -21.72 19.51 -7.39
C ALA A 29 -23.05 18.94 -6.86
N LEU A 30 -23.23 18.96 -5.54
CA LEU A 30 -24.39 18.52 -4.74
C LEU A 30 -24.35 17.07 -4.27
N LEU A 31 -24.05 16.88 -2.97
CA LEU A 31 -24.96 16.25 -2.00
C LEU A 31 -24.36 16.40 -0.59
N SER A 32 -24.76 17.49 0.08
CA SER A 32 -24.77 17.60 1.53
C SER A 32 -26.22 17.38 2.00
N ALA A 33 -26.36 16.77 3.18
CA ALA A 33 -27.59 16.42 3.89
C ALA A 33 -28.17 15.02 3.62
N CYS A 34 -27.87 14.08 4.53
CA CYS A 34 -28.85 13.24 5.23
C CYS A 34 -28.19 12.66 6.48
N SER A 35 -28.39 13.33 7.62
CA SER A 35 -28.16 12.80 8.96
C SER A 35 -29.42 12.08 9.44
N GLY A 36 -29.23 10.93 10.09
CA GLY A 36 -30.19 10.35 11.04
C GLY A 36 -31.02 9.19 10.53
N VAL A 37 -30.55 7.96 10.78
CA VAL A 37 -31.42 6.84 11.13
C VAL A 37 -30.72 6.00 12.20
N ASP A 38 -31.24 6.07 13.43
CA ASP A 38 -31.03 5.08 14.47
C ASP A 38 -31.57 3.72 14.00
N ALA A 39 -30.69 2.71 13.91
CA ALA A 39 -31.12 1.32 13.76
C ALA A 39 -30.89 0.58 15.09
N PRO A 40 -31.92 -0.13 15.62
CA PRO A 40 -31.79 -0.85 16.87
C PRO A 40 -30.91 -2.11 16.70
N ILE A 41 -30.15 -2.36 17.76
CA ILE A 41 -29.37 -3.56 18.04
C ILE A 41 -30.29 -4.79 17.90
N VAL A 42 -30.05 -5.63 16.90
CA VAL A 42 -30.67 -6.97 16.81
C VAL A 42 -29.77 -7.96 17.54
N ALA A 43 -30.43 -8.72 18.40
CA ALA A 43 -29.89 -9.62 19.37
C ALA A 43 -29.16 -10.82 18.76
N THR A 44 -28.13 -11.26 19.50
CA THR A 44 -27.65 -12.64 19.69
C THR A 44 -28.39 -13.74 18.92
N ASP A 45 -27.69 -14.35 17.98
CA ASP A 45 -27.98 -15.70 17.51
C ASP A 45 -27.05 -16.69 18.22
N THR A 46 -27.62 -17.33 19.23
CA THR A 46 -27.13 -18.56 19.85
C THR A 46 -27.93 -19.71 19.25
N GLY A 47 -27.31 -20.52 18.41
CA GLY A 47 -27.87 -21.77 17.89
C GLY A 47 -26.75 -22.54 17.19
N GLU A 48 -26.11 -23.50 17.84
CA GLU A 48 -26.56 -24.88 18.12
C GLU A 48 -25.67 -25.82 17.30
N ASP A 49 -24.95 -26.66 18.04
CA ASP A 49 -24.11 -27.75 17.57
C ASP A 49 -24.91 -28.69 16.67
N ALA A 50 -24.51 -28.80 15.40
CA ALA A 50 -24.93 -29.90 14.54
C ALA A 50 -23.91 -31.04 14.68
N THR A 51 -24.32 -32.01 15.48
CA THR A 51 -23.73 -33.32 15.72
C THR A 51 -23.28 -34.05 14.45
N GLU A 52 -22.10 -34.66 14.59
CA GLU A 52 -21.56 -35.73 13.75
C GLU A 52 -22.62 -36.78 13.41
N SER A 53 -22.66 -37.21 12.15
CA SER A 53 -23.40 -38.39 11.72
C SER A 53 -22.47 -39.25 10.90
N ASP A 54 -21.83 -40.19 11.62
CA ASP A 54 -21.30 -41.42 11.06
C ASP A 54 -22.43 -42.21 10.39
N ALA A 55 -22.30 -42.45 9.10
CA ALA A 55 -23.13 -43.40 8.37
C ALA A 55 -22.23 -44.31 7.51
N SER A 56 -21.89 -45.44 8.12
CA SER A 56 -21.97 -46.80 7.58
C SER A 56 -21.39 -47.08 6.20
N GLU A 57 -20.33 -47.90 6.23
CA GLU A 57 -20.11 -49.08 5.39
C GLU A 57 -21.33 -49.49 4.54
N ASP A 58 -21.17 -49.52 3.21
CA ASP A 58 -21.94 -50.44 2.39
C ASP A 58 -21.09 -51.08 1.30
N THR A 59 -20.98 -52.40 1.45
CA THR A 59 -20.41 -53.39 0.57
C THR A 59 -21.13 -53.44 -0.79
N SER A 60 -20.44 -53.08 -1.87
CA SER A 60 -20.87 -53.46 -3.22
C SER A 60 -20.23 -54.79 -3.64
N PRO A 61 -21.02 -55.83 -3.90
CA PRO A 61 -20.55 -57.01 -4.61
C PRO A 61 -20.54 -56.79 -6.13
N ASP A 62 -19.54 -57.36 -6.80
CA ASP A 62 -19.52 -57.53 -8.26
C ASP A 62 -20.78 -58.29 -8.73
N PRO A 63 -21.41 -57.87 -9.85
CA PRO A 63 -22.19 -58.78 -10.66
C PRO A 63 -21.66 -58.86 -12.09
N VAL A 64 -21.18 -60.07 -12.40
CA VAL A 64 -21.46 -60.84 -13.62
C VAL A 64 -21.74 -60.07 -14.92
N ASP A 65 -20.74 -60.17 -15.79
CA ASP A 65 -20.86 -60.49 -17.21
C ASP A 65 -22.06 -61.41 -17.53
N SER A 66 -22.96 -60.93 -18.39
CA SER A 66 -23.93 -61.73 -19.15
C SER A 66 -24.43 -60.89 -20.32
N GLY A 67 -23.82 -61.06 -21.47
CA GLY A 67 -24.31 -60.50 -22.72
C GLY A 67 -25.69 -61.04 -23.11
N ALA A 68 -26.46 -60.21 -23.82
CA ALA A 68 -27.27 -60.62 -24.97
C ALA A 68 -27.94 -59.36 -25.57
N ASP A 69 -27.80 -59.28 -26.88
CA ASP A 69 -28.43 -58.39 -27.84
C ASP A 69 -29.91 -58.07 -27.56
N ALA A 70 -30.28 -56.80 -27.69
CA ALA A 70 -31.51 -56.38 -28.34
C ALA A 70 -31.34 -54.94 -28.83
N ASP A 71 -31.19 -54.81 -30.15
CA ASP A 71 -31.42 -53.58 -30.90
C ASP A 71 -32.78 -52.98 -30.54
N ASP A 72 -32.81 -51.94 -29.71
CA ASP A 72 -33.94 -51.03 -29.62
C ASP A 72 -33.43 -49.62 -29.89
N ALA A 73 -33.45 -49.28 -31.18
CA ALA A 73 -33.10 -47.98 -31.72
C ALA A 73 -34.21 -46.96 -31.39
N ASP A 74 -34.37 -46.65 -30.11
CA ASP A 74 -35.07 -45.44 -29.66
C ASP A 74 -34.02 -44.33 -29.46
N THR A 75 -33.34 -44.01 -30.55
CA THR A 75 -32.49 -42.81 -30.65
C THR A 75 -33.44 -41.61 -30.70
N ALA A 76 -34.07 -41.30 -29.57
CA ALA A 76 -34.72 -40.02 -29.38
C ALA A 76 -33.69 -38.95 -29.78
N PRO A 77 -34.02 -38.05 -30.72
CA PRO A 77 -33.09 -37.02 -31.15
C PRO A 77 -32.61 -36.27 -29.91
N ASP A 78 -31.29 -36.26 -29.72
CA ASP A 78 -30.63 -35.60 -28.59
C ASP A 78 -31.18 -34.17 -28.51
N PRO A 79 -31.97 -33.82 -27.48
CA PRO A 79 -32.84 -32.64 -27.49
C PRO A 79 -32.09 -31.30 -27.44
N CYS A 80 -30.76 -31.32 -27.46
CA CYS A 80 -29.90 -30.16 -27.29
C CYS A 80 -28.81 -30.14 -28.39
N PRO A 81 -29.09 -29.61 -29.59
CA PRO A 81 -28.17 -29.69 -30.73
C PRO A 81 -26.83 -28.95 -30.53
N VAL A 82 -26.76 -27.96 -29.64
CA VAL A 82 -25.52 -27.27 -29.25
C VAL A 82 -25.39 -27.14 -27.73
N CYS A 83 -26.47 -26.79 -27.06
CA CYS A 83 -26.57 -26.70 -25.61
C CYS A 83 -28.03 -26.89 -25.19
N CYS A 84 -28.26 -27.18 -23.90
CA CYS A 84 -29.62 -27.28 -23.39
C CYS A 84 -30.13 -25.91 -22.98
N ALA A 85 -31.33 -25.55 -23.42
CA ALA A 85 -31.93 -24.25 -23.13
C ALA A 85 -31.82 -23.89 -21.64
N GLY A 86 -31.29 -22.70 -21.36
CA GLY A 86 -31.11 -22.20 -19.99
C GLY A 86 -29.87 -22.70 -19.24
N THR A 87 -29.12 -23.69 -19.75
CA THR A 87 -27.86 -24.08 -19.11
C THR A 87 -26.85 -22.94 -19.20
N ALA A 88 -26.19 -22.64 -18.08
CA ALA A 88 -25.17 -21.61 -18.00
C ALA A 88 -23.77 -22.22 -17.99
N ARG A 89 -22.80 -21.47 -18.53
CA ARG A 89 -21.38 -21.80 -18.48
C ARG A 89 -20.55 -20.53 -18.33
N CYS A 90 -19.26 -20.70 -18.08
CA CYS A 90 -18.30 -19.60 -18.15
C CYS A 90 -17.61 -19.64 -19.51
N GLY A 91 -17.77 -18.56 -20.28
CA GLY A 91 -17.16 -18.38 -21.58
C GLY A 91 -15.66 -18.07 -21.49
N VAL A 92 -15.03 -17.92 -22.66
CA VAL A 92 -13.63 -17.51 -22.75
C VAL A 92 -13.50 -16.08 -22.22
N GLY A 93 -12.70 -15.89 -21.17
CA GLY A 93 -12.57 -14.61 -20.47
C GLY A 93 -13.43 -14.48 -19.21
N GLY A 94 -14.08 -15.55 -18.74
CA GLY A 94 -14.75 -15.57 -17.43
C GLY A 94 -16.14 -14.91 -17.40
N ALA A 95 -16.65 -14.45 -18.54
CA ALA A 95 -18.03 -13.97 -18.64
C ALA A 95 -19.01 -15.15 -18.57
N ARG A 96 -20.10 -14.99 -17.82
CA ARG A 96 -21.17 -15.98 -17.82
C ARG A 96 -21.95 -15.93 -19.14
N GLU A 97 -22.22 -17.10 -19.70
CA GLU A 97 -23.03 -17.28 -20.90
C GLU A 97 -24.19 -18.23 -20.59
N VAL A 98 -25.36 -17.97 -21.15
CA VAL A 98 -26.57 -18.81 -20.98
C VAL A 98 -27.02 -19.31 -22.33
N CYS A 99 -27.31 -20.60 -22.43
CA CYS A 99 -27.84 -21.19 -23.66
C CYS A 99 -29.23 -20.64 -23.97
N ASN A 100 -29.43 -20.16 -25.20
CA ASN A 100 -30.70 -19.63 -25.64
C ASN A 100 -31.82 -20.70 -25.63
N GLU A 101 -33.08 -20.26 -25.69
CA GLU A 101 -34.25 -21.15 -25.61
C GLU A 101 -34.29 -22.23 -26.72
N THR A 102 -33.65 -21.96 -27.85
CA THR A 102 -33.60 -22.89 -28.99
C THR A 102 -32.51 -23.96 -28.88
N GLY A 103 -31.63 -23.87 -27.88
CA GLY A 103 -30.51 -24.80 -27.71
C GLY A 103 -29.42 -24.69 -28.79
N THR A 104 -29.35 -23.55 -29.49
CA THR A 104 -28.49 -23.38 -30.68
C THR A 104 -27.23 -22.54 -30.42
N ALA A 105 -27.21 -21.71 -29.37
CA ALA A 105 -26.08 -20.87 -29.04
C ALA A 105 -26.08 -20.43 -27.56
N TYR A 106 -24.90 -20.04 -27.07
CA TYR A 106 -24.72 -19.37 -25.79
C TYR A 106 -24.73 -17.86 -25.99
N GLU A 107 -25.50 -17.15 -25.17
CA GLU A 107 -25.64 -15.69 -25.18
C GLU A 107 -24.97 -15.10 -23.94
N ALA A 108 -24.33 -13.93 -24.09
CA ALA A 108 -23.65 -13.26 -22.99
C ALA A 108 -24.66 -12.81 -21.93
N ALA A 109 -24.45 -13.26 -20.70
CA ALA A 109 -25.23 -12.88 -19.52
C ALA A 109 -24.23 -12.58 -18.39
N PRO A 110 -23.47 -11.47 -18.52
CA PRO A 110 -22.36 -11.15 -17.64
C PRO A 110 -22.80 -11.10 -16.17
N CYS A 111 -21.89 -11.46 -15.28
CA CYS A 111 -22.10 -11.37 -13.86
C CYS A 111 -22.14 -9.90 -13.39
N ASP A 112 -22.78 -9.64 -12.25
CA ASP A 112 -22.82 -8.32 -11.63
C ASP A 112 -21.42 -7.91 -11.14
N GLU A 113 -21.22 -6.62 -10.89
CA GLU A 113 -19.94 -6.10 -10.38
C GLU A 113 -19.54 -6.78 -9.06
N GLY A 114 -18.27 -7.21 -8.96
CA GLY A 114 -17.74 -7.94 -7.81
C GLY A 114 -18.09 -9.44 -7.79
N THR A 115 -18.58 -9.99 -8.90
CA THR A 115 -18.79 -11.43 -9.06
C THR A 115 -18.14 -11.93 -10.36
N SER A 116 -17.61 -13.15 -10.34
CA SER A 116 -17.03 -13.82 -11.50
C SER A 116 -17.75 -15.13 -11.78
N CYS A 117 -17.71 -15.57 -13.04
CA CYS A 117 -18.31 -16.84 -13.40
C CYS A 117 -17.41 -18.00 -12.98
N SER A 118 -17.97 -18.91 -12.19
CA SER A 118 -17.40 -20.19 -11.81
C SER A 118 -18.45 -21.28 -12.08
N ALA A 119 -18.11 -22.27 -12.91
CA ALA A 119 -19.00 -23.37 -13.29
C ALA A 119 -20.43 -22.95 -13.78
N GLY A 120 -20.56 -21.79 -14.43
CA GLY A 120 -21.84 -21.27 -14.95
C GLY A 120 -22.65 -20.47 -13.94
N VAL A 121 -22.16 -20.32 -12.71
CA VAL A 121 -22.75 -19.53 -11.63
C VAL A 121 -21.90 -18.27 -11.43
N CYS A 122 -22.56 -17.14 -11.17
CA CYS A 122 -21.85 -15.94 -10.73
C CYS A 122 -21.58 -16.08 -9.23
N GLU A 123 -20.31 -16.23 -8.87
CA GLU A 123 -19.85 -16.29 -7.48
C GLU A 123 -19.18 -14.97 -7.12
N PRO A 124 -19.31 -14.48 -5.87
CA PRO A 124 -18.58 -13.31 -5.43
C PRO A 124 -17.08 -13.48 -5.60
N ASP A 125 -16.40 -12.43 -6.06
CA ASP A 125 -14.95 -12.43 -6.18
C ASP A 125 -14.31 -12.56 -4.79
N PRO A 126 -13.26 -13.39 -4.63
CA PRO A 126 -12.51 -13.44 -3.38
C PRO A 126 -11.89 -12.07 -3.11
N ILE A 127 -12.14 -11.55 -1.90
CA ILE A 127 -11.57 -10.29 -1.42
C ILE A 127 -10.23 -10.49 -0.72
N CYS A 128 -9.86 -11.74 -0.42
CA CYS A 128 -8.62 -12.11 0.26
C CYS A 128 -8.22 -13.55 -0.04
N THR A 129 -6.95 -13.90 0.17
CA THR A 129 -6.46 -15.27 0.00
C THR A 129 -6.86 -16.10 1.23
N PRO A 130 -7.54 -17.25 1.11
CA PRO A 130 -7.93 -18.07 2.26
C PRO A 130 -6.77 -18.36 3.23
N GLY A 131 -6.96 -18.07 4.52
CA GLY A 131 -5.95 -18.24 5.57
C GLY A 131 -4.93 -17.11 5.69
N GLU A 132 -4.87 -16.19 4.73
CA GLU A 132 -4.05 -14.97 4.81
C GLU A 132 -4.40 -14.19 6.07
N SER A 133 -3.38 -13.72 6.80
CA SER A 133 -3.59 -12.94 8.02
C SER A 133 -2.86 -11.61 7.95
N ARG A 134 -3.49 -10.57 8.52
CA ARG A 134 -2.91 -9.23 8.65
C ARG A 134 -3.30 -8.58 9.95
N CYS A 135 -2.52 -7.58 10.38
CA CYS A 135 -2.83 -6.80 11.57
C CYS A 135 -3.60 -5.54 11.18
N VAL A 136 -4.78 -5.36 11.79
CA VAL A 136 -5.49 -4.07 11.71
C VAL A 136 -4.71 -3.09 12.57
N ASP A 137 -4.63 -3.38 13.86
CA ASP A 137 -3.95 -2.58 14.89
C ASP A 137 -3.12 -3.49 15.80
N ALA A 138 -2.48 -2.91 16.82
CA ALA A 138 -1.63 -3.65 17.74
C ALA A 138 -2.36 -4.74 18.55
N GLN A 139 -3.68 -4.82 18.55
CA GLN A 139 -4.47 -5.79 19.32
C GLN A 139 -5.40 -6.65 18.46
N THR A 140 -5.48 -6.38 17.15
CA THR A 140 -6.49 -6.99 16.27
C THR A 140 -5.87 -7.63 15.04
N GLN A 141 -6.01 -8.95 14.93
CA GLN A 141 -5.65 -9.75 13.77
C GLN A 141 -6.88 -10.00 12.90
N LEU A 142 -6.72 -9.90 11.58
CA LEU A 142 -7.68 -10.41 10.61
C LEU A 142 -7.12 -11.68 9.99
N THR A 143 -7.93 -12.72 9.86
CA THR A 143 -7.62 -13.93 9.10
C THR A 143 -8.70 -14.17 8.06
N CYS A 144 -8.30 -14.26 6.80
CA CYS A 144 -9.19 -14.53 5.69
C CYS A 144 -9.85 -15.91 5.87
N ARG A 145 -11.17 -15.97 5.78
CA ARG A 145 -11.93 -17.22 5.92
C ARG A 145 -11.65 -18.15 4.73
N ALA A 146 -11.97 -19.43 4.90
CA ALA A 146 -11.76 -20.47 3.88
C ALA A 146 -12.40 -20.13 2.52
N THR A 147 -13.49 -19.36 2.50
CA THR A 147 -14.18 -18.94 1.28
C THR A 147 -13.50 -17.80 0.53
N GLY A 148 -12.55 -17.07 1.12
CA GLY A 148 -11.96 -15.88 0.52
C GLY A 148 -12.86 -14.64 0.50
N LEU A 149 -14.10 -14.74 1.03
CA LEU A 149 -15.13 -13.70 0.90
C LEU A 149 -15.24 -12.78 2.12
N ALA A 150 -14.55 -13.10 3.21
CA ALA A 150 -14.61 -12.32 4.44
C ALA A 150 -13.38 -12.59 5.32
N TYR A 151 -13.06 -11.61 6.16
CA TYR A 151 -12.11 -11.79 7.25
C TYR A 151 -12.84 -12.21 8.53
N ARG A 152 -12.20 -13.07 9.32
CA ARG A 152 -12.49 -13.26 10.75
C ARG A 152 -11.59 -12.31 11.53
N THR A 153 -12.15 -11.67 12.55
CA THR A 153 -11.41 -10.80 13.45
C THR A 153 -11.10 -11.56 14.73
N ASP A 154 -9.83 -11.61 15.09
CA ASP A 154 -9.33 -12.24 16.31
C ASP A 154 -8.59 -11.17 17.13
N THR A 155 -8.90 -11.08 18.43
CA THR A 155 -8.20 -10.16 19.35
C THR A 155 -6.98 -10.87 19.93
N CYS A 156 -5.82 -10.21 19.90
CA CYS A 156 -4.63 -10.69 20.57
C CYS A 156 -4.84 -10.65 22.09
N THR A 157 -4.69 -11.79 22.76
CA THR A 157 -4.97 -11.91 24.20
C THR A 157 -3.70 -12.15 24.99
N GLY A 158 -3.77 -12.07 26.32
CA GLY A 158 -2.62 -12.40 27.18
C GLY A 158 -1.43 -11.44 27.05
N GLY A 159 -1.66 -10.18 26.67
CA GLY A 159 -0.59 -9.19 26.46
C GLY A 159 0.17 -9.39 25.15
N GLN A 160 -0.35 -10.21 24.24
CA GLN A 160 0.15 -10.27 22.87
C GLN A 160 -0.18 -8.99 22.10
N VAL A 161 0.63 -8.71 21.09
CA VAL A 161 0.38 -7.67 20.11
C VAL A 161 0.37 -8.29 18.72
N CYS A 162 -0.46 -7.75 17.82
CA CYS A 162 -0.45 -8.16 16.44
C CYS A 162 0.77 -7.56 15.74
N ALA A 163 1.66 -8.40 15.23
CA ALA A 163 2.81 -8.00 14.43
C ALA A 163 3.03 -8.98 13.28
N ALA A 164 3.32 -8.47 12.07
CA ALA A 164 3.51 -9.27 10.86
C ALA A 164 2.36 -10.29 10.61
N GLY A 165 1.12 -9.84 10.84
CA GLY A 165 -0.08 -10.65 10.63
C GLY A 165 -0.37 -11.71 11.69
N GLU A 166 0.33 -11.72 12.83
CA GLU A 166 0.19 -12.73 13.89
C GLU A 166 0.16 -12.11 15.30
N CYS A 167 -0.60 -12.72 16.22
CA CYS A 167 -0.53 -12.35 17.64
C CYS A 167 0.73 -12.94 18.30
N ARG A 168 1.65 -12.06 18.70
CA ARG A 168 2.96 -12.41 19.26
C ARG A 168 3.17 -11.77 20.62
N ASN A 169 3.98 -12.39 21.46
CA ASN A 169 4.40 -11.78 22.72
C ASN A 169 5.46 -10.70 22.44
N GLY A 170 5.40 -9.62 23.20
CA GLY A 170 6.35 -8.52 23.12
C GLY A 170 5.65 -7.19 22.97
N LEU A 171 6.46 -6.16 22.74
CA LEU A 171 6.06 -4.79 22.54
C LEU A 171 5.71 -4.56 21.07
N ALA A 172 4.70 -3.72 20.84
CA ALA A 172 4.27 -3.31 19.51
C ALA A 172 5.32 -2.46 18.81
N ASN A 173 5.22 -2.34 17.49
CA ASN A 173 6.07 -1.42 16.74
C ASN A 173 5.89 0.02 17.27
N GLY A 174 6.98 0.78 17.33
CA GLY A 174 7.05 2.12 17.93
C GLY A 174 7.33 2.14 19.43
N ALA A 175 7.05 1.07 20.18
CA ALA A 175 7.31 1.01 21.62
C ALA A 175 8.82 1.07 21.95
N GLU A 176 9.19 1.67 23.08
CA GLU A 176 10.58 1.71 23.53
C GLU A 176 11.09 0.31 23.87
N CYS A 177 12.32 -0.01 23.49
CA CYS A 177 12.93 -1.31 23.71
C CYS A 177 14.42 -1.20 24.06
N THR A 178 14.94 -2.23 24.71
CA THR A 178 16.38 -2.36 24.98
C THR A 178 17.02 -3.56 24.27
N SER A 179 16.21 -4.46 23.71
CA SER A 179 16.64 -5.66 23.01
C SER A 179 15.62 -6.17 22.00
N ASP A 180 16.07 -6.88 20.96
CA ASP A 180 15.18 -7.46 19.93
C ASP A 180 14.13 -8.42 20.51
N THR A 181 14.46 -9.10 21.60
CA THR A 181 13.57 -10.08 22.25
C THR A 181 12.38 -9.45 22.95
N GLU A 182 12.41 -8.14 23.18
CA GLU A 182 11.25 -7.41 23.69
C GLU A 182 10.21 -7.15 22.60
N CYS A 183 10.60 -7.19 21.32
CA CYS A 183 9.78 -6.73 20.21
C CYS A 183 9.01 -7.87 19.56
N ALA A 184 7.69 -7.71 19.42
CA ALA A 184 6.87 -8.69 18.69
C ALA A 184 7.20 -8.73 17.19
N GLY A 185 7.60 -7.58 16.63
CA GLY A 185 8.13 -7.45 15.26
C GLY A 185 9.55 -8.02 15.09
N GLY A 186 10.23 -8.39 16.18
CA GLY A 186 11.51 -9.09 16.19
C GLY A 186 12.75 -8.21 16.07
N SER A 187 12.64 -6.88 16.10
CA SER A 187 13.81 -5.99 16.04
C SER A 187 13.63 -4.75 16.91
N CYS A 188 14.67 -4.43 17.69
CA CYS A 188 14.81 -3.22 18.45
C CYS A 188 15.83 -2.32 17.75
N LEU A 189 15.34 -1.31 17.03
CA LEU A 189 16.18 -0.42 16.24
C LEU A 189 16.57 0.81 17.07
N ASN A 190 17.84 1.22 17.03
CA ASN A 190 18.29 2.49 17.61
C ASN A 190 18.55 3.51 16.50
N VAL A 191 17.78 4.59 16.50
CA VAL A 191 17.86 5.65 15.50
C VAL A 191 17.98 6.98 16.23
N GLY A 192 19.09 7.69 15.97
CA GLY A 192 19.38 8.98 16.58
C GLY A 192 19.37 8.96 18.12
N GLY A 193 19.77 7.81 18.70
CA GLY A 193 19.78 7.61 20.16
C GLY A 193 18.47 7.13 20.76
N THR A 194 17.41 7.03 19.96
CA THR A 194 16.10 6.53 20.40
C THR A 194 15.92 5.09 19.95
N SER A 195 15.65 4.19 20.91
CA SER A 195 15.34 2.80 20.60
C SER A 195 13.85 2.56 20.48
N TYR A 196 13.43 1.80 19.47
CA TYR A 196 12.04 1.39 19.32
C TYR A 196 11.89 0.03 18.62
N CYS A 197 10.82 -0.68 18.96
CA CYS A 197 10.45 -1.91 18.32
C CYS A 197 9.96 -1.67 16.89
N THR A 198 10.33 -2.55 15.98
CA THR A 198 9.90 -2.52 14.59
C THR A 198 9.91 -3.93 13.98
N SER A 199 9.21 -4.10 12.87
CA SER A 199 9.36 -5.24 11.95
C SER A 199 10.00 -4.80 10.65
N ALA A 200 10.70 -5.71 9.96
CA ALA A 200 11.19 -5.46 8.60
C ALA A 200 10.01 -5.44 7.62
N CYS A 201 10.10 -4.62 6.56
CA CYS A 201 9.01 -4.47 5.58
C CYS A 201 9.40 -4.73 4.12
N GLN A 202 10.60 -5.26 3.88
CA GLN A 202 11.04 -5.61 2.51
C GLN A 202 10.32 -6.82 1.93
N ASN A 203 9.90 -7.77 2.78
CA ASN A 203 9.25 -9.00 2.34
C ASN A 203 7.83 -9.15 2.87
N ASP A 204 7.53 -8.52 4.01
CA ASP A 204 6.25 -8.60 4.69
C ASP A 204 5.61 -7.21 4.75
N PRO A 205 4.31 -7.07 4.41
CA PRO A 205 3.64 -5.80 4.53
C PRO A 205 3.54 -5.39 6.01
N CYS A 206 3.66 -4.08 6.26
CA CYS A 206 3.35 -3.52 7.56
C CYS A 206 1.85 -3.63 7.88
N GLY A 207 1.47 -3.51 9.15
CA GLY A 207 0.07 -3.46 9.56
C GLY A 207 -0.68 -2.25 8.96
N ASP A 208 -2.02 -2.27 9.01
CA ASP A 208 -2.85 -1.21 8.39
C ASP A 208 -2.58 0.19 8.99
N HIS A 209 -2.16 0.25 10.27
CA HIS A 209 -1.76 1.47 10.98
C HIS A 209 -0.25 1.77 10.92
N GLU A 210 0.48 1.10 10.03
CA GLU A 210 1.92 1.25 9.90
C GLU A 210 2.29 1.67 8.47
N SER A 211 3.50 2.17 8.30
CA SER A 211 4.06 2.50 6.99
C SER A 211 5.46 1.94 6.87
N CYS A 212 5.72 1.29 5.74
CA CYS A 212 7.06 0.80 5.42
C CYS A 212 7.94 1.99 5.09
N TRP A 213 8.88 2.32 5.97
CA TRP A 213 9.87 3.35 5.72
C TRP A 213 11.01 2.77 4.89
N ILE A 214 11.11 3.25 3.64
CA ILE A 214 12.14 2.80 2.71
C ILE A 214 13.37 3.68 2.89
N VAL A 215 14.44 3.06 3.37
CA VAL A 215 15.67 3.75 3.76
C VAL A 215 16.77 3.72 2.69
N ASP A 216 16.45 3.32 1.46
CA ASP A 216 17.42 3.37 0.36
C ASP A 216 17.98 4.78 0.19
N GLY A 217 19.30 4.89 0.25
CA GLY A 217 20.01 6.17 0.17
C GLY A 217 20.19 6.90 1.52
N ILE A 218 19.67 6.36 2.62
CA ILE A 218 19.87 6.89 3.98
C ILE A 218 21.05 6.16 4.62
N ASN A 219 22.24 6.78 4.59
CA ASN A 219 23.50 6.12 4.98
C ASN A 219 23.54 5.58 6.44
N HIS A 220 22.69 6.10 7.32
CA HIS A 220 22.65 5.73 8.73
C HIS A 220 21.55 4.69 9.06
N GLN A 221 20.82 4.21 8.05
CA GLN A 221 19.80 3.17 8.19
C GLN A 221 20.09 2.03 7.23
N LEU A 222 20.12 0.80 7.75
CA LEU A 222 20.55 -0.37 6.97
C LEU A 222 19.38 -1.16 6.38
N GLN A 223 18.17 -1.03 6.94
CA GLN A 223 17.03 -1.88 6.58
C GLN A 223 15.71 -1.11 6.64
N SER A 224 14.87 -1.30 5.62
CA SER A 224 13.51 -0.77 5.59
C SER A 224 12.66 -1.48 6.62
N HIS A 225 11.87 -0.72 7.36
CA HIS A 225 11.14 -1.23 8.51
C HIS A 225 9.82 -0.47 8.74
N CYS A 226 8.92 -1.07 9.51
CA CYS A 226 7.58 -0.54 9.76
C CYS A 226 7.58 0.53 10.86
N LEU A 227 7.02 1.69 10.55
CA LEU A 227 6.79 2.76 11.51
C LEU A 227 5.29 2.91 11.77
N GLU A 228 4.93 3.28 13.01
CA GLU A 228 3.55 3.64 13.35
C GLU A 228 3.11 4.89 12.55
N ARG A 229 1.95 4.85 11.91
CA ARG A 229 1.38 6.00 11.20
C ARG A 229 0.89 7.03 12.19
N CYS A 230 1.01 8.29 11.80
CA CYS A 230 0.51 9.41 12.58
C CYS A 230 -0.25 10.39 11.69
N GLN A 231 -1.23 11.09 12.28
CA GLN A 231 -1.93 12.17 11.59
C GLN A 231 -1.36 13.55 11.93
N VAL A 232 -1.11 13.78 13.22
CA VAL A 232 -0.65 15.08 13.74
C VAL A 232 0.47 14.90 14.76
N SER A 233 0.35 13.91 15.63
CA SER A 233 1.32 13.62 16.70
C SER A 233 1.52 12.13 16.86
N CYS A 234 2.62 11.77 17.51
CA CYS A 234 2.94 10.41 17.92
C CYS A 234 2.45 10.12 19.33
N ALA A 235 2.26 8.84 19.65
CA ALA A 235 1.90 8.42 20.99
C ALA A 235 3.05 8.65 21.99
N ARG A 236 4.30 8.55 21.52
CA ARG A 236 5.51 8.82 22.29
C ARG A 236 5.92 10.29 22.20
N GLU A 237 6.40 10.83 23.32
CA GLU A 237 6.82 12.24 23.43
C GLU A 237 8.20 12.52 22.80
N ASP A 238 9.02 11.49 22.59
CA ASP A 238 10.34 11.57 21.94
C ASP A 238 10.29 11.28 20.44
N MET A 239 9.08 11.25 19.88
CA MET A 239 8.82 11.02 18.46
C MET A 239 7.97 12.14 17.85
N SER A 240 8.33 12.48 16.63
CA SER A 240 7.65 13.47 15.81
C SER A 240 6.95 12.80 14.62
N CYS A 241 5.78 13.34 14.28
CA CYS A 241 5.04 12.92 13.11
C CYS A 241 5.65 13.56 11.86
N VAL A 242 6.30 12.76 11.02
CA VAL A 242 7.03 13.25 9.85
C VAL A 242 6.70 12.44 8.60
N ALA A 243 6.76 13.10 7.44
CA ALA A 243 6.58 12.42 6.16
C ALA A 243 7.81 11.57 5.82
N VAL A 244 7.60 10.27 5.69
CA VAL A 244 8.61 9.29 5.30
C VAL A 244 8.32 8.73 3.92
N ARG A 245 9.38 8.32 3.22
CA ARG A 245 9.27 7.65 1.94
C ARG A 245 8.71 6.24 2.16
N THR A 246 7.69 5.90 1.38
CA THR A 246 7.17 4.55 1.25
C THR A 246 7.04 4.17 -0.22
N GLU A 247 6.50 2.99 -0.51
CA GLU A 247 6.23 2.52 -1.86
C GLU A 247 4.87 1.83 -1.90
N VAL A 248 4.07 2.16 -2.91
CA VAL A 248 2.77 1.56 -3.17
C VAL A 248 2.79 1.12 -4.62
N ASP A 249 2.64 -0.18 -4.86
CA ASP A 249 2.63 -0.78 -6.20
C ASP A 249 3.87 -0.47 -7.06
N GLY A 250 5.05 -0.34 -6.43
CA GLY A 250 6.29 0.01 -7.13
C GLY A 250 6.52 1.50 -7.35
N GLU A 251 5.57 2.34 -6.94
CA GLU A 251 5.65 3.80 -7.07
C GLU A 251 6.03 4.46 -5.74
N ILE A 252 6.88 5.50 -5.81
CA ILE A 252 7.27 6.28 -4.64
C ILE A 252 6.03 6.99 -4.09
N ALA A 253 5.72 6.70 -2.83
CA ALA A 253 4.67 7.35 -2.08
C ALA A 253 5.23 7.97 -0.80
N TRP A 254 4.39 8.76 -0.12
CA TRP A 254 4.72 9.41 1.14
C TRP A 254 3.63 9.12 2.17
N ALA A 255 4.05 8.79 3.38
CA ALA A 255 3.15 8.59 4.50
C ALA A 255 3.70 9.32 5.72
N ASN A 256 2.81 9.82 6.56
CA ASN A 256 3.20 10.36 7.86
C ASN A 256 3.39 9.20 8.84
N ALA A 257 4.55 9.16 9.47
CA ALA A 257 4.91 8.14 10.44
C ALA A 257 5.70 8.74 11.61
N CYS A 258 5.74 8.00 12.70
CA CYS A 258 6.45 8.37 13.91
C CYS A 258 7.93 8.05 13.80
N LEU A 259 8.77 9.09 13.88
CA LEU A 259 10.22 8.98 13.93
C LEU A 259 10.77 9.67 15.17
N PRO A 260 11.94 9.25 15.68
CA PRO A 260 12.64 9.96 16.74
C PRO A 260 12.83 11.45 16.43
N ASP A 261 12.69 12.32 17.41
CA ASP A 261 12.83 13.79 17.27
C ASP A 261 14.20 14.25 16.77
N SER A 262 15.21 13.40 16.90
CA SER A 262 16.55 13.62 16.33
C SER A 262 16.55 13.62 14.81
N LEU A 263 15.57 12.95 14.18
CA LEU A 263 15.40 12.91 12.74
C LEU A 263 14.44 14.01 12.29
N LYS A 264 14.76 14.60 11.14
CA LYS A 264 14.11 15.78 10.61
C LYS A 264 13.53 15.49 9.25
N SER A 265 12.35 16.05 9.00
CA SER A 265 11.66 15.95 7.71
C SER A 265 12.38 16.69 6.60
N ILE A 266 12.02 16.42 5.35
CA ILE A 266 12.44 17.24 4.21
C ILE A 266 12.07 18.70 4.46
N GLY A 267 13.00 19.60 4.17
CA GLY A 267 12.87 21.04 4.34
C GLY A 267 13.17 21.55 5.75
N ALA A 268 13.49 20.68 6.72
CA ALA A 268 13.97 21.09 8.03
C ALA A 268 15.49 21.35 8.02
N ARG A 269 15.97 22.23 8.92
CA ARG A 269 17.39 22.57 9.04
C ARG A 269 18.20 21.40 9.60
N CYS A 270 19.36 21.12 9.04
CA CYS A 270 20.24 20.04 9.51
C CYS A 270 21.71 20.47 9.53
N THR A 271 22.55 19.73 10.25
CA THR A 271 24.01 19.90 10.20
C THR A 271 24.76 18.68 9.67
N SER A 272 24.07 17.54 9.52
CA SER A 272 24.62 16.30 8.98
C SER A 272 23.52 15.42 8.38
N ASP A 273 23.90 14.48 7.49
CA ASP A 273 22.97 13.50 6.91
C ASP A 273 22.29 12.62 7.97
N ALA A 274 22.92 12.43 9.14
CA ALA A 274 22.40 11.62 10.23
C ALA A 274 21.16 12.23 10.91
N GLU A 275 20.89 13.52 10.69
CA GLU A 275 19.70 14.20 11.20
C GLU A 275 18.50 14.10 10.25
N CYS A 276 18.67 13.56 9.04
CA CYS A 276 17.61 13.59 8.03
C CYS A 276 16.86 12.26 7.98
N ALA A 277 15.53 12.31 8.11
CA ALA A 277 14.67 11.17 7.76
C ALA A 277 14.68 10.89 6.24
N SER A 278 15.25 11.80 5.46
CA SER A 278 15.52 11.67 4.03
C SER A 278 16.99 11.33 3.76
N GLU A 279 17.36 11.29 2.48
CA GLU A 279 18.68 10.83 2.03
C GLU A 279 19.85 11.71 2.52
N THR A 280 19.74 13.05 2.44
CA THR A 280 20.91 13.92 2.68
C THR A 280 20.57 15.28 3.28
N CYS A 281 21.54 15.83 4.01
CA CYS A 281 21.62 17.20 4.48
C CYS A 281 22.44 18.05 3.51
N ARG A 282 21.77 18.90 2.72
CA ARG A 282 22.46 19.77 1.76
C ARG A 282 22.98 21.03 2.44
N LEU A 283 24.27 21.09 2.73
CA LEU A 283 24.94 22.20 3.41
C LEU A 283 25.38 23.33 2.48
N ASP A 284 25.42 23.09 1.18
CA ASP A 284 26.05 23.96 0.18
C ASP A 284 25.07 24.89 -0.55
N TYR A 285 23.79 24.87 -0.18
CA TYR A 285 22.74 25.56 -0.95
C TYR A 285 22.30 26.89 -0.37
N PHE A 286 21.93 26.91 0.91
CA PHE A 286 21.47 28.13 1.56
C PHE A 286 22.61 28.73 2.39
N SER A 287 22.65 30.06 2.47
CA SER A 287 23.54 30.79 3.37
C SER A 287 22.76 31.74 4.27
N ASP A 288 23.24 31.96 5.50
CA ASP A 288 22.69 32.99 6.39
C ASP A 288 23.18 34.40 6.02
N SER A 289 22.80 35.41 6.82
CA SER A 289 23.23 36.79 6.60
C SER A 289 24.74 37.00 6.70
N ASP A 290 25.44 36.08 7.36
CA ASP A 290 26.88 36.13 7.64
C ASP A 290 27.67 35.13 6.77
N ASP A 291 27.10 34.68 5.65
CA ASP A 291 27.70 33.71 4.71
C ASP A 291 27.93 32.30 5.30
N ASN A 292 27.33 31.96 6.45
CA ASN A 292 27.41 30.59 6.96
C ASN A 292 26.44 29.68 6.23
N ALA A 293 26.91 28.49 5.86
CA ALA A 293 26.11 27.43 5.30
C ALA A 293 24.91 27.07 6.21
N ILE A 294 23.71 27.07 5.64
CA ILE A 294 22.49 26.55 6.28
C ILE A 294 22.14 25.22 5.60
N GLY A 295 22.34 24.12 6.34
CA GLY A 295 21.90 22.80 5.90
C GLY A 295 20.39 22.65 5.94
N TYR A 296 19.84 21.89 4.99
CA TYR A 296 18.47 21.40 5.05
C TYR A 296 18.35 19.96 4.55
N CYS A 297 17.43 19.21 5.15
CA CYS A 297 17.16 17.84 4.74
C CYS A 297 16.43 17.83 3.40
N THR A 298 16.95 17.05 2.47
CA THR A 298 16.41 16.90 1.12
C THR A 298 16.69 15.50 0.60
N ARG A 299 16.26 15.26 -0.64
CA ARG A 299 16.57 14.06 -1.40
C ARG A 299 16.56 14.36 -2.88
N SER A 300 17.21 13.49 -3.64
CA SER A 300 17.02 13.45 -5.08
C SER A 300 15.58 13.03 -5.38
N CYS A 301 14.95 13.68 -6.35
CA CYS A 301 13.57 13.40 -6.72
C CYS A 301 13.42 13.20 -8.23
N GLU A 302 12.40 12.43 -8.58
CA GLU A 302 11.86 12.37 -9.94
C GLU A 302 10.52 13.12 -9.98
N ALA A 303 9.91 13.24 -11.16
CA ALA A 303 8.63 13.95 -11.33
C ALA A 303 7.58 13.50 -10.30
N GLY A 304 7.13 14.44 -9.44
CA GLY A 304 6.13 14.16 -8.40
C GLY A 304 6.62 13.48 -7.12
N GLY A 305 7.91 13.16 -6.99
CA GLY A 305 8.44 12.32 -5.91
C GLY A 305 8.69 12.98 -4.54
N CYS A 306 8.16 14.17 -4.27
CA CYS A 306 8.40 14.91 -3.01
C CYS A 306 7.18 14.91 -2.08
N PRO A 307 7.37 14.96 -0.75
CA PRO A 307 6.27 14.98 0.20
C PRO A 307 5.49 16.29 0.13
N GLU A 308 4.32 16.30 0.77
CA GLU A 308 3.57 17.53 1.01
C GLU A 308 4.45 18.61 1.67
N GLY A 309 4.22 19.87 1.30
CA GLY A 309 5.06 20.99 1.73
C GLY A 309 6.41 21.07 1.01
N SER A 310 6.70 20.18 0.05
CA SER A 310 7.87 20.25 -0.83
C SER A 310 7.51 20.16 -2.32
N ALA A 311 8.45 20.51 -3.19
CA ALA A 311 8.30 20.36 -4.63
C ALA A 311 9.62 19.89 -5.26
N CYS A 312 9.53 19.03 -6.26
CA CYS A 312 10.69 18.56 -7.01
C CYS A 312 11.09 19.62 -8.04
N ILE A 313 12.27 20.24 -7.87
CA ILE A 313 12.75 21.27 -8.80
C ILE A 313 14.17 20.96 -9.29
N GLY A 314 14.48 21.45 -10.49
CA GLY A 314 15.82 21.35 -11.08
C GLY A 314 16.76 22.43 -10.53
N ILE A 315 17.91 22.02 -9.99
CA ILE A 315 18.98 22.90 -9.50
C ILE A 315 20.32 22.35 -9.97
N GLY A 316 21.09 23.14 -10.73
CA GLY A 316 22.43 22.72 -11.17
C GLY A 316 22.45 21.47 -12.07
N GLY A 317 21.33 21.13 -12.72
CA GLY A 317 21.20 19.93 -13.56
C GLY A 317 20.74 18.68 -12.81
N GLU A 318 20.54 18.76 -11.49
CA GLU A 318 19.98 17.71 -10.64
C GLU A 318 18.57 18.10 -10.17
N GLN A 319 17.81 17.16 -9.64
CA GLN A 319 16.44 17.37 -9.18
C GLN A 319 16.35 17.09 -7.68
N TRP A 320 15.88 18.07 -6.92
CA TRP A 320 15.85 18.02 -5.46
C TRP A 320 14.50 18.44 -4.89
N CYS A 321 14.10 17.82 -3.78
CA CYS A 321 12.94 18.27 -3.03
C CYS A 321 13.23 19.58 -2.30
N GLN A 322 12.56 20.66 -2.71
CA GLN A 322 12.67 21.96 -2.07
C GLN A 322 11.42 22.29 -1.25
N PRO A 323 11.57 22.88 -0.05
CA PRO A 323 10.44 23.30 0.74
C PRO A 323 9.61 24.37 0.00
N ARG A 324 8.29 24.19 0.01
CA ARG A 324 7.33 25.16 -0.51
C ARG A 324 7.22 26.34 0.44
N CYS A 325 7.04 27.51 -0.13
CA CYS A 325 6.74 28.70 0.65
C CYS A 325 5.23 28.80 0.93
N SER A 326 4.88 29.16 2.16
CA SER A 326 3.52 29.53 2.54
C SER A 326 3.44 31.05 2.68
N ASP A 327 2.55 31.71 1.94
CA ASP A 327 2.38 33.17 1.98
C ASP A 327 3.68 33.99 1.87
N GLU A 328 4.60 33.57 0.99
CA GLU A 328 5.95 34.18 0.81
C GLU A 328 6.90 33.99 2.00
N VAL A 329 6.54 33.17 2.97
CA VAL A 329 7.43 32.73 4.05
C VAL A 329 8.08 31.40 3.64
N CYS A 330 9.41 31.38 3.64
CA CYS A 330 10.15 30.12 3.55
C CYS A 330 10.22 29.48 4.94
N PRO A 331 9.88 28.18 5.13
CA PRO A 331 10.01 27.50 6.43
C PRO A 331 11.44 27.49 6.99
N LEU A 332 12.47 27.66 6.15
CA LEU A 332 13.86 27.79 6.59
C LEU A 332 14.20 29.19 7.14
N ASP A 333 13.39 30.21 6.86
CA ASP A 333 13.51 31.58 7.38
C ASP A 333 12.13 32.15 7.76
N PRO A 334 11.52 31.63 8.84
CA PRO A 334 10.17 32.04 9.24
C PRO A 334 10.09 33.51 9.65
N THR A 335 11.20 34.11 10.09
CA THR A 335 11.29 35.51 10.52
C THR A 335 11.49 36.49 9.36
N ARG A 336 11.74 36.00 8.14
CA ARG A 336 12.08 36.82 6.95
C ARG A 336 13.27 37.75 7.18
N THR A 337 14.18 37.34 8.05
CA THR A 337 15.37 38.14 8.39
C THR A 337 16.54 37.81 7.46
N ASN A 338 16.52 36.66 6.81
CA ASN A 338 17.53 36.26 5.85
C ASN A 338 17.17 36.76 4.44
N LEU A 339 17.75 37.90 4.06
CA LEU A 339 17.53 38.51 2.74
C LEU A 339 18.03 37.68 1.55
N ARG A 340 18.75 36.57 1.80
CA ARG A 340 19.22 35.65 0.77
C ARG A 340 18.19 34.59 0.43
N ILE A 341 17.33 34.21 1.38
CA ILE A 341 16.28 33.24 1.13
C ILE A 341 15.05 33.98 0.61
N HIS A 342 14.53 33.54 -0.53
CA HIS A 342 13.33 34.09 -1.12
C HIS A 342 12.45 33.00 -1.73
N CYS A 343 11.25 33.38 -2.15
CA CYS A 343 10.20 32.46 -2.58
C CYS A 343 9.80 32.67 -4.06
N PRO A 344 10.70 32.44 -5.03
CA PRO A 344 10.37 32.61 -6.45
C PRO A 344 9.46 31.48 -6.94
N ASN A 345 8.73 31.76 -8.02
CA ASN A 345 8.03 30.74 -8.78
C ASN A 345 9.05 29.88 -9.55
N ARG A 346 9.03 28.56 -9.33
CA ARG A 346 9.84 27.59 -10.07
C ARG A 346 8.95 26.54 -10.75
N GLU A 347 9.40 26.08 -11.90
CA GLU A 347 8.78 24.95 -12.60
C GLU A 347 9.04 23.67 -11.79
N VAL A 348 7.96 22.96 -11.48
CA VAL A 348 8.03 21.69 -10.78
C VAL A 348 8.17 20.60 -11.82
N VAL A 349 9.12 19.68 -11.64
CA VAL A 349 9.35 18.59 -12.58
C VAL A 349 8.07 17.76 -12.75
N GLY A 350 7.55 17.71 -13.98
CA GLY A 350 6.32 17.00 -14.32
C GLY A 350 5.02 17.80 -14.12
N SER A 351 5.09 19.08 -13.75
CA SER A 351 3.94 19.98 -13.61
C SER A 351 4.04 21.16 -14.58
N ILE A 352 2.89 21.60 -15.09
CA ILE A 352 2.79 22.86 -15.87
C ILE A 352 2.63 24.09 -14.99
N GLU A 353 2.19 23.90 -13.74
CA GLU A 353 1.94 25.00 -12.80
C GLU A 353 3.18 25.27 -11.96
N PRO A 354 3.74 26.49 -12.00
CA PRO A 354 4.86 26.84 -11.16
C PRO A 354 4.45 26.90 -9.69
N THR A 355 5.38 26.60 -8.80
CA THR A 355 5.19 26.66 -7.35
C THR A 355 6.21 27.59 -6.72
N ARG A 356 5.83 28.31 -5.66
CA ARG A 356 6.77 29.07 -4.83
C ARG A 356 7.54 28.15 -3.89
N VAL A 357 8.85 28.15 -4.01
CA VAL A 357 9.77 27.31 -3.23
C VAL A 357 10.86 28.15 -2.61
N CYS A 358 11.44 27.70 -1.50
CA CYS A 358 12.61 28.34 -0.90
C CYS A 358 13.80 28.26 -1.86
N MET A 359 14.40 29.39 -2.19
CA MET A 359 15.61 29.48 -3.02
C MET A 359 16.60 30.49 -2.42
N ASP A 360 17.89 30.20 -2.53
CA ASP A 360 18.93 31.22 -2.34
C ASP A 360 18.86 32.23 -3.50
N ARG A 361 19.07 33.51 -3.21
CA ARG A 361 18.96 34.61 -4.17
C ARG A 361 20.05 34.57 -5.24
N ASN A 362 21.13 33.83 -5.00
CA ASN A 362 22.23 33.72 -5.96
C ASN A 362 22.02 32.64 -7.03
N ASP A 363 20.94 31.85 -6.96
CA ASP A 363 20.56 30.79 -7.92
C ASP A 363 19.37 31.14 -8.83
#